data_AF-S4RZ49-F1
#
_entry.id   AF-S4RZ49-F1
#
_cell.length_a   1.000
_cell.length_b   1.000
_cell.length_c   1.000
_cell.angle_alpha   90.00
_cell.angle_beta   90.00
_cell.angle_gamma   90.00
#
_symmetry.space_group_name_H-M   'P 1'
#
loop_
_entity.id
_entity.type
_entity.pdbx_description
1 polymer ?
#
loop_
_entity_poly.entity_id
_entity_poly.type
_entity_poly.pdbx_seq_one_letter_code
_entity_poly.pdbx_strand_id
1 'polypeptide(L)'
;PPHRLESAHLGAVGFHDDREADDDVQQEILYPDGKVEMVLRSGRRMVQFRNGTRKEVSADGHTVTVAFPNGDVKKTTDDQRVV
;
A
#
# COMPACT_ATOMS: atom_id res chain seq x y z
N PRO A 1 34.66 -9.51 -21.56
CA PRO A 1 33.73 -8.44 -22.01
C PRO A 1 32.45 -8.47 -21.16
N PRO A 2 31.99 -7.31 -20.63
CA PRO A 2 31.15 -7.26 -19.44
C PRO A 2 29.71 -7.68 -19.72
N HIS A 3 29.14 -8.26 -18.67
CA HIS A 3 27.85 -8.92 -18.64
C HIS A 3 26.71 -7.94 -18.94
N ARG A 4 25.87 -8.33 -19.91
CA ARG A 4 24.61 -7.70 -20.28
C ARG A 4 23.75 -7.56 -19.02
N LEU A 5 23.31 -6.33 -18.73
CA LEU A 5 22.45 -6.01 -17.59
C LEU A 5 21.29 -7.01 -17.52
N GLU A 6 21.16 -7.61 -16.35
CA GLU A 6 20.00 -8.38 -15.95
C GLU A 6 18.81 -7.40 -16.00
N SER A 7 17.96 -7.59 -17.00
CA SER A 7 16.66 -6.94 -17.06
C SER A 7 15.91 -7.37 -15.81
N ALA A 8 15.97 -6.54 -14.77
CA ALA A 8 15.06 -6.63 -13.64
C ALA A 8 13.67 -6.50 -14.26
N HIS A 9 13.03 -7.65 -14.44
CA HIS A 9 11.62 -7.76 -14.70
C HIS A 9 11.01 -7.01 -13.52
N LEU A 10 10.62 -5.75 -13.77
CA LEU A 10 9.76 -4.97 -12.91
C LEU A 10 8.54 -5.87 -12.73
N GLY A 11 8.60 -6.68 -11.67
CA GLY A 11 7.49 -7.50 -11.24
C GLY A 11 6.38 -6.51 -11.09
N ALA A 12 5.38 -6.64 -11.96
CA ALA A 12 4.19 -5.85 -11.92
C ALA A 12 3.70 -5.90 -10.47
N VAL A 13 3.94 -4.84 -9.72
CA VAL A 13 3.16 -4.52 -8.53
C VAL A 13 1.85 -3.94 -9.05
N GLY A 14 1.17 -4.74 -9.89
CA GLY A 14 -0.26 -4.71 -9.86
C GLY A 14 -0.60 -4.94 -8.40
N PHE A 15 -1.35 -4.02 -7.83
CA PHE A 15 -2.33 -4.47 -6.85
C PHE A 15 -3.02 -5.64 -7.55
N HIS A 16 -2.71 -6.88 -7.14
CA HIS A 16 -3.62 -7.97 -7.43
C HIS A 16 -4.89 -7.55 -6.72
N ASP A 17 -5.75 -6.90 -7.49
CA ASP A 17 -7.13 -6.56 -7.22
C ASP A 17 -7.90 -7.89 -7.16
N ASP A 18 -7.52 -8.76 -6.24
CA ASP A 18 -8.02 -10.11 -6.08
C ASP A 18 -7.87 -10.48 -4.59
N ARG A 19 -8.75 -9.91 -3.76
CA ARG A 19 -9.08 -10.22 -2.33
C ARG A 19 -8.94 -9.11 -1.29
N GLU A 20 -9.25 -7.86 -1.63
CA GLU A 20 -9.70 -6.87 -0.61
C GLU A 20 -11.24 -6.82 -0.48
N ALA A 21 -11.95 -7.84 -0.94
CA ALA A 21 -13.41 -7.91 -0.87
C ALA A 21 -13.96 -8.71 0.34
N ASP A 22 -13.09 -9.33 1.16
CA ASP A 22 -13.49 -10.18 2.30
C ASP A 22 -12.68 -9.89 3.56
N ASP A 23 -12.36 -8.62 3.81
CA ASP A 23 -11.86 -8.19 5.11
C ASP A 23 -12.81 -7.15 5.65
N ASP A 24 -13.69 -7.59 6.54
CA ASP A 24 -14.64 -6.73 7.22
C ASP A 24 -13.88 -5.65 8.00
N VAL A 25 -14.24 -4.39 7.80
CA VAL A 25 -13.65 -3.27 8.55
C VAL A 25 -14.02 -3.46 10.02
N GLN A 26 -13.02 -3.76 10.85
CA GLN A 26 -13.22 -3.92 12.30
C GLN A 26 -13.51 -2.57 12.95
N GLN A 27 -12.82 -1.51 12.51
CA GLN A 27 -12.95 -0.19 13.09
C GLN A 27 -12.73 0.88 12.01
N GLU A 28 -13.60 1.89 12.01
CA GLU A 28 -13.44 3.09 11.20
C GLU A 28 -13.31 4.31 12.12
N ILE A 29 -12.31 5.17 11.85
CA ILE A 29 -12.04 6.39 12.60
C ILE A 29 -12.07 7.56 11.61
N LEU A 30 -13.08 8.42 11.76
CA LEU A 30 -13.13 9.70 11.08
C LEU A 30 -12.41 10.75 11.92
N TYR A 31 -11.38 11.37 11.35
CA TYR A 31 -10.65 12.44 12.02
C TYR A 31 -11.21 13.82 11.64
N PRO A 32 -11.05 14.83 12.51
CA PRO A 32 -11.51 16.19 12.24
C PRO A 32 -10.82 16.85 11.02
N ASP A 33 -9.65 16.37 10.60
CA ASP A 33 -9.00 16.82 9.36
C ASP A 33 -9.65 16.25 8.08
N GLY A 34 -10.61 15.34 8.23
CA GLY A 34 -11.36 14.72 7.13
C GLY A 34 -10.68 13.50 6.53
N LYS A 35 -9.58 13.01 7.10
CA LYS A 35 -9.08 11.65 6.80
C LYS A 35 -9.92 10.59 7.52
N VAL A 36 -9.97 9.41 6.92
CA VAL A 36 -10.63 8.22 7.45
C VAL A 36 -9.58 7.13 7.62
N GLU A 37 -9.46 6.55 8.80
CA GLU A 37 -8.62 5.36 9.05
C GLU A 37 -9.52 4.15 9.29
N MET A 38 -9.27 3.07 8.55
CA MET A 38 -9.96 1.80 8.65
C MET A 38 -8.96 0.74 9.12
N VAL A 39 -9.31 0.04 10.18
CA VAL A 39 -8.57 -1.11 10.69
C VAL A 39 -9.34 -2.35 10.27
N LEU A 40 -8.67 -3.22 9.52
CA LEU A 40 -9.20 -4.47 9.00
C LEU A 40 -9.08 -5.58 10.06
N ARG A 41 -9.96 -6.59 10.00
CA ARG A 41 -9.93 -7.75 10.91
C ARG A 41 -8.64 -8.54 10.79
N SER A 42 -7.99 -8.53 9.62
CA SER A 42 -6.65 -9.10 9.43
C SER A 42 -5.53 -8.35 10.18
N GLY A 43 -5.79 -7.17 10.73
CA GLY A 43 -4.78 -6.30 11.35
C GLY A 43 -4.13 -5.32 10.37
N ARG A 44 -4.48 -5.37 9.08
CA ARG A 44 -4.13 -4.34 8.10
C ARG A 44 -4.78 -3.00 8.45
N ARG A 45 -4.17 -1.90 8.00
CA ARG A 45 -4.69 -0.54 8.21
C ARG A 45 -4.73 0.23 6.92
N MET A 46 -5.86 0.87 6.65
CA MET A 46 -6.05 1.72 5.48
C MET A 46 -6.37 3.15 5.92
N VAL A 47 -5.75 4.14 5.31
CA VAL A 47 -6.00 5.56 5.55
C VAL A 47 -6.41 6.21 4.24
N GLN A 48 -7.59 6.80 4.21
CA GLN A 48 -8.08 7.60 3.10
C GLN A 48 -7.96 9.08 3.46
N PHE A 49 -7.17 9.81 2.70
CA PHE A 49 -6.99 11.24 2.88
C PHE A 49 -8.00 12.00 2.02
N ARG A 50 -8.39 13.19 2.48
CA ARG A 50 -9.31 14.07 1.76
C ARG A 50 -8.83 14.47 0.37
N ASN A 51 -7.52 14.47 0.14
CA ASN A 51 -6.92 14.75 -1.17
C ASN A 51 -7.03 13.58 -2.16
N GLY A 52 -7.68 12.47 -1.80
CA GLY A 52 -7.82 11.28 -2.63
C GLY A 52 -6.66 10.28 -2.51
N THR A 53 -5.62 10.60 -1.75
CA THR A 53 -4.53 9.66 -1.46
C THR A 53 -5.06 8.54 -0.57
N ARG A 54 -4.65 7.31 -0.85
CA ARG A 54 -4.97 6.13 -0.05
C ARG A 54 -3.66 5.50 0.42
N LYS A 55 -3.56 5.20 1.69
CA LYS A 55 -2.41 4.51 2.28
C LYS A 55 -2.89 3.20 2.87
N GLU A 56 -2.26 2.11 2.51
CA GLU A 56 -2.43 0.79 3.11
C GLU A 56 -1.15 0.44 3.89
N VAL A 57 -1.32 -0.21 5.04
CA VAL A 57 -0.25 -0.80 5.84
C VAL A 57 -0.59 -2.26 6.04
N SER A 58 0.36 -3.14 5.74
CA SER A 58 0.22 -4.59 5.95
C SER A 58 0.03 -4.91 7.43
N ALA A 59 -0.55 -6.07 7.74
CA ALA A 59 -0.79 -6.51 9.12
C ALA A 59 0.52 -6.70 9.90
N ASP A 60 1.59 -7.10 9.20
CA ASP A 60 2.96 -7.16 9.72
C ASP A 60 3.63 -5.79 9.90
N GLY A 61 3.08 -4.73 9.29
CA GLY A 61 3.62 -3.37 9.36
C GLY A 61 4.90 -3.14 8.55
N HIS A 62 5.42 -4.17 7.85
CA HIS A 62 6.65 -4.06 7.07
C HIS A 62 6.41 -3.49 5.68
N THR A 63 5.18 -3.55 5.17
CA THR A 63 4.81 -3.04 3.85
C THR A 63 3.80 -1.91 3.97
N VAL A 64 4.10 -0.80 3.30
CA VAL A 64 3.25 0.38 3.20
C VAL A 64 3.03 0.67 1.73
N THR A 65 1.78 0.71 1.29
CA THR A 65 1.43 1.06 -0.08
C THR A 65 0.66 2.37 -0.10
N VAL A 66 1.07 3.33 -0.92
CA VAL A 66 0.42 4.63 -1.06
C VAL A 66 -0.03 4.80 -2.51
N ALA A 67 -1.34 4.87 -2.72
CA ALA A 67 -1.94 5.20 -4.00
C ALA A 67 -2.29 6.69 -4.03
N PHE A 68 -1.78 7.39 -5.03
CA PHE A 68 -2.00 8.81 -5.26
C PHE A 68 -3.09 9.01 -6.33
N PRO A 69 -3.86 10.12 -6.27
CA PRO A 69 -4.95 10.40 -7.20
C PRO A 69 -4.48 10.66 -8.64
N ASN A 70 -3.17 10.84 -8.86
CA ASN A 70 -2.54 10.93 -10.17
C ASN A 70 -2.30 9.55 -10.82
N GLY A 71 -2.68 8.45 -10.16
CA GLY A 71 -2.41 7.08 -10.59
C GLY A 71 -1.03 6.54 -10.19
N ASP A 72 -0.20 7.33 -9.50
CA ASP A 72 1.08 6.88 -8.95
C ASP A 72 0.86 5.99 -7.73
N VAL A 73 1.72 4.99 -7.59
CA VAL A 73 1.64 3.99 -6.53
C VAL A 73 3.02 3.80 -5.95
N LYS A 74 3.17 4.10 -4.67
CA LYS A 74 4.41 3.91 -3.94
C LYS A 74 4.28 2.78 -2.96
N LYS A 75 5.01 1.70 -3.20
CA LYS A 75 5.19 0.62 -2.24
C LYS A 75 6.52 0.79 -1.54
N THR A 76 6.47 0.88 -0.21
CA THR A 76 7.65 0.89 0.65
C THR A 76 7.61 -0.38 1.47
N THR A 77 8.67 -1.17 1.41
CA THR A 77 8.84 -2.33 2.29
C THR A 77 10.09 -2.09 3.13
N ASP A 78 10.15 -2.63 4.34
CA ASP A 78 11.33 -2.54 5.24
C ASP A 78 12.60 -3.20 4.64
N ASP A 79 12.52 -3.78 3.45
CA ASP A 79 13.69 -4.20 2.67
C ASP A 79 14.51 -2.96 2.27
N GLN A 80 15.39 -2.54 3.16
CA GLN A 80 16.46 -1.57 2.92
C GLN A 80 17.46 -2.12 1.90
N ARG A 81 17.03 -2.43 0.68
CA ARG A 81 17.96 -2.59 -0.42
C ARG A 81 18.26 -1.23 -1.03
N VAL A 82 19.07 -0.48 -0.30
CA VAL A 82 19.93 0.55 -0.90
C VAL A 82 20.92 -0.21 -1.78
N VAL A 83 20.76 -0.13 -3.11
CA VAL A 83 21.83 -0.49 -4.06
C VAL A 83 22.58 0.76 -4.50
#